data_AF-A0A401NME3-F1
#
_entry.id   AF-A0A401NME3-F1
#
_cell.length_a   1.000
_cell.length_b   1.000
_cell.length_c   1.000
_cell.angle_alpha   90.00
_cell.angle_beta   90.00
_cell.angle_gamma   90.00
#
_symmetry.space_group_name_H-M   'P 1'
#
loop_
_entity.id
_entity.type
_entity.pdbx_description
1 polymer ?
#
loop_
_entity_poly.entity_id
_entity_poly.type
_entity_poly.pdbx_seq_one_letter_code
_entity_poly.pdbx_strand_id
1 'polypeptide(L)'
;MALYSGMYLALLCTLAATTAAQVDMKDRCHWKCLIFAQLWPGSYCMTFTKFPCRIPAQVDGWTIHGLWKSEWYKHGTCGTCADSMSCPDKYFSRALELRTKFSIDKSLAAAGIKPSCDYSYTYEHIQSALGYLGTHVNLQCYIHKKQQILMQIKIPLSKDLSAGCHTDEENVSKSYNKPCTKKSEIYLYPFTTHPHNPCS
;
A
#
# COMPACT_ATOMS: atom_id res chain seq x y z
N MET A 1 -28.41 49.38 -56.45
CA MET A 1 -27.08 48.90 -56.91
C MET A 1 -26.28 48.48 -55.68
N ALA A 2 -25.65 47.30 -55.76
CA ALA A 2 -24.62 46.71 -54.89
C ALA A 2 -24.97 46.53 -53.39
N LEU A 3 -25.30 45.33 -52.89
CA LEU A 3 -24.53 44.06 -52.75
C LEU A 3 -23.44 44.10 -51.65
N TYR A 4 -23.68 43.25 -50.64
CA TYR A 4 -22.74 42.49 -49.78
C TYR A 4 -21.33 43.03 -49.53
N SER A 5 -20.96 43.23 -48.27
CA SER A 5 -19.79 42.58 -47.64
C SER A 5 -19.57 43.16 -46.24
N GLY A 6 -19.59 42.31 -45.22
CA GLY A 6 -19.25 42.72 -43.85
C GLY A 6 -19.51 41.64 -42.80
N MET A 7 -19.58 40.38 -43.19
CA MET A 7 -19.80 39.23 -42.31
C MET A 7 -18.60 38.28 -42.39
N TYR A 8 -17.38 38.80 -42.24
CA TYR A 8 -16.15 38.01 -42.17
C TYR A 8 -15.10 38.71 -41.31
N LEU A 9 -15.29 38.70 -39.99
CA LEU A 9 -14.20 38.90 -39.02
C LEU A 9 -14.49 38.15 -37.71
N ALA A 10 -15.19 37.02 -37.82
CA ALA A 10 -15.33 36.02 -36.76
C ALA A 10 -14.63 34.74 -37.21
N LEU A 11 -13.33 34.80 -37.46
CA LEU A 11 -12.48 33.61 -37.54
C LEU A 11 -11.02 34.07 -37.50
N LEU A 12 -10.19 33.34 -36.76
CA LEU A 12 -8.72 33.42 -36.71
C LEU A 12 -8.11 34.37 -35.67
N CYS A 13 -8.33 34.08 -34.39
CA CYS A 13 -7.19 33.93 -33.46
C CYS A 13 -7.58 33.14 -32.22
N THR A 14 -8.06 31.91 -32.41
CA THR A 14 -7.79 30.87 -31.42
C THR A 14 -6.28 30.64 -31.45
N LEU A 15 -5.54 31.44 -30.68
CA LEU A 15 -4.20 31.04 -30.27
C LEU A 15 -4.36 29.65 -29.69
N ALA A 16 -3.74 28.70 -30.36
CA ALA A 16 -3.66 27.33 -29.91
C ALA A 16 -3.15 27.37 -28.47
N ALA A 17 -4.07 27.20 -27.51
CA ALA A 17 -3.73 26.52 -26.29
C ALA A 17 -3.22 25.18 -26.78
N THR A 18 -1.90 25.05 -26.87
CA THR A 18 -1.27 23.75 -26.93
C THR A 18 -1.87 23.04 -25.74
N THR A 19 -2.80 22.14 -26.00
CA THR A 19 -3.02 21.05 -25.08
C THR A 19 -1.64 20.43 -25.01
N ALA A 20 -0.92 20.71 -23.93
CA ALA A 20 0.02 19.74 -23.43
C ALA A 20 -0.85 18.50 -23.30
N ALA A 21 -0.83 17.67 -24.35
CA ALA A 21 -1.45 16.37 -24.32
C ALA A 21 -0.92 15.80 -23.02
N GLN A 22 -1.84 15.58 -22.09
CA GLN A 22 -1.56 14.99 -20.80
C GLN A 22 -0.98 13.63 -21.16
N VAL A 23 0.34 13.56 -21.33
CA VAL A 23 1.04 12.33 -21.70
C VAL A 23 0.61 11.37 -20.63
N ASP A 24 -0.19 10.38 -21.04
CA ASP A 24 -0.84 9.48 -20.11
C ASP A 24 0.28 8.92 -19.23
N MET A 25 0.09 9.02 -17.90
CA MET A 25 1.05 8.45 -16.94
C MET A 25 1.29 6.96 -17.23
N LYS A 26 0.33 6.33 -17.94
CA LYS A 26 0.44 5.00 -18.53
C LYS A 26 1.66 4.81 -19.45
N ASP A 27 2.10 5.83 -20.18
CA ASP A 27 3.19 5.73 -21.16
C ASP A 27 4.57 6.07 -20.59
N ARG A 28 4.65 6.80 -19.47
CA ARG A 28 5.92 7.19 -18.84
C ARG A 28 6.48 6.16 -17.86
N CYS A 29 5.62 5.38 -17.23
CA CYS A 29 6.01 4.43 -16.19
C CYS A 29 5.86 2.97 -16.68
N HIS A 30 6.96 2.22 -16.69
CA HIS A 30 6.97 0.83 -17.17
C HIS A 30 6.22 -0.17 -16.26
N TRP A 31 6.05 0.16 -14.97
CA TRP A 31 5.34 -0.71 -14.03
C TRP A 31 3.81 -0.68 -14.23
N LYS A 32 3.15 -1.81 -13.97
CA LYS A 32 1.69 -1.97 -14.10
C LYS A 32 0.94 -1.50 -12.85
N CYS A 33 1.40 -1.94 -11.69
CA CYS A 33 0.85 -1.59 -10.38
C CYS A 33 1.98 -1.20 -9.42
N LEU A 34 1.65 -0.36 -8.44
CA LEU A 34 2.48 -0.14 -7.25
C LEU A 34 1.97 -1.01 -6.11
N ILE A 35 2.87 -1.55 -5.30
CA ILE A 35 2.49 -2.27 -4.09
C ILE A 35 2.70 -1.37 -2.89
N PHE A 36 1.60 -0.96 -2.27
CA PHE A 36 1.66 -0.24 -0.99
C PHE A 36 1.63 -1.24 0.16
N ALA A 37 2.77 -1.41 0.82
CA ALA A 37 2.95 -2.36 1.91
C ALA A 37 2.79 -1.68 3.28
N GLN A 38 1.84 -2.17 4.06
CA GLN A 38 1.67 -1.81 5.47
C GLN A 38 1.99 -3.03 6.34
N LEU A 39 2.69 -2.80 7.44
CA LEU A 39 3.27 -3.79 8.34
C LEU A 39 2.63 -3.65 9.72
N TRP A 40 2.41 -4.76 10.41
CA TRP A 40 2.09 -4.79 11.84
C TRP A 40 3.37 -4.92 12.66
N PRO A 41 3.81 -3.88 13.41
CA PRO A 41 5.07 -3.89 14.13
C PRO A 41 5.24 -5.05 15.13
N GLY A 42 4.15 -5.45 15.80
CA GLY A 42 4.15 -6.54 16.77
C GLY A 42 4.62 -7.86 16.16
N SER A 43 3.97 -8.27 15.07
CA SER A 43 4.33 -9.48 14.33
C SER A 43 5.73 -9.38 13.70
N TYR A 44 6.11 -8.20 13.22
CA TYR A 44 7.43 -7.99 12.66
C TYR A 44 8.54 -8.16 13.71
N CYS A 45 8.35 -7.63 14.93
CA CYS A 45 9.31 -7.81 16.03
C CYS A 45 9.53 -9.27 16.41
N MET A 46 8.52 -10.13 16.27
CA MET A 46 8.68 -11.57 16.51
C MET A 46 9.70 -12.23 15.58
N THR A 47 9.99 -11.62 14.42
CA THR A 47 10.99 -12.14 13.47
C THR A 47 12.44 -11.86 13.90
N PHE A 48 12.67 -10.88 14.79
CA PHE A 48 14.01 -10.46 15.22
C PHE A 48 14.45 -11.16 16.50
N THR A 49 14.84 -12.43 16.44
CA THR A 49 15.24 -13.16 17.66
C THR A 49 16.61 -12.79 18.21
N LYS A 50 17.45 -12.09 17.44
CA LYS A 50 18.86 -11.82 17.79
C LYS A 50 19.13 -10.39 18.27
N PHE A 51 18.18 -9.47 18.11
CA PHE A 51 18.36 -8.06 18.43
C PHE A 51 17.14 -7.53 19.19
N PRO A 52 17.34 -6.58 20.13
CA PRO A 52 16.23 -6.00 20.86
C PRO A 52 15.29 -5.27 19.88
N CYS A 53 14.06 -5.75 19.76
CA CYS A 53 13.00 -5.03 19.05
C CYS A 53 12.26 -4.11 20.03
N ARG A 54 12.11 -2.83 19.67
CA ARG A 54 11.36 -1.85 20.48
C ARG A 54 10.34 -1.16 19.61
N ILE A 55 9.07 -1.25 20.00
CA ILE A 55 7.98 -0.51 19.40
C ILE A 55 7.79 0.77 20.23
N PRO A 56 7.90 1.97 19.64
CA PRO A 56 7.67 3.22 20.37
C PRO A 56 6.26 3.27 20.96
N ALA A 57 6.10 3.85 22.15
CA ALA A 57 4.81 3.89 22.86
C ALA A 57 3.70 4.62 22.10
N GLN A 58 4.05 5.48 21.15
CA GLN A 58 3.12 6.24 20.32
C GLN A 58 2.58 5.44 19.13
N VAL A 59 3.10 4.22 18.90
CA VAL A 59 2.67 3.35 17.81
C VAL A 59 1.63 2.37 18.36
N ASP A 60 0.39 2.51 17.88
CA ASP A 60 -0.77 1.72 18.29
C ASP A 60 -1.44 0.99 17.10
N GLY A 61 -0.84 1.08 15.91
CA GLY A 61 -1.45 0.62 14.67
C GLY A 61 -0.48 0.10 13.61
N TRP A 62 -1.02 -0.12 12.41
CA TRP A 62 -0.28 -0.50 11.21
C TRP A 62 0.71 0.61 10.78
N THR A 63 1.86 0.26 10.22
CA THR A 63 2.87 1.23 9.76
C THR A 63 3.25 0.96 8.31
N ILE A 64 3.93 1.91 7.66
CA ILE A 64 4.56 1.67 6.35
C ILE A 64 5.90 0.95 6.52
N HIS A 65 6.41 0.33 5.45
CA HIS A 65 7.73 -0.32 5.41
C HIS A 65 8.90 0.70 5.40
N GLY A 66 8.95 1.53 6.44
CA GLY A 66 10.04 2.49 6.67
C GLY A 66 10.08 3.70 5.74
N LEU A 67 10.79 4.73 6.20
CA LEU A 67 11.15 5.93 5.42
C LEU A 67 12.67 5.99 5.22
N TRP A 68 13.30 4.83 5.05
CA TRP A 68 14.75 4.72 5.00
C TRP A 68 15.28 5.05 3.61
N LYS A 69 16.51 5.54 3.54
CA LYS A 69 17.22 5.83 2.27
C LYS A 69 17.22 4.62 1.31
N SER A 70 17.28 3.40 1.84
CA SER A 70 17.25 2.17 1.03
C SER A 70 15.93 1.96 0.30
N GLU A 71 14.79 2.36 0.88
CA GLU A 71 13.48 2.20 0.25
C GLU A 71 13.37 3.12 -0.97
N TRP A 72 13.91 4.34 -0.88
CA TRP A 72 14.01 5.22 -2.04
C TRP A 72 14.83 4.57 -3.17
N TYR A 73 16.04 4.10 -2.89
CA TYR A 73 16.90 3.54 -3.94
C TYR A 73 16.38 2.23 -4.53
N LYS A 74 15.74 1.38 -3.73
CA LYS A 74 15.20 0.09 -4.19
C LYS A 74 13.85 0.20 -4.88
N HIS A 75 13.00 1.13 -4.43
CA HIS A 75 11.59 1.19 -4.84
C HIS A 75 11.18 2.58 -5.37
N GLY A 76 11.56 3.65 -4.67
CA GLY A 76 11.16 5.01 -5.04
C GLY A 76 11.71 5.50 -6.38
N THR A 77 12.94 5.13 -6.73
CA THR A 77 13.59 5.47 -8.02
C THR A 77 12.80 4.97 -9.23
N CYS A 78 12.09 3.84 -9.12
CA CYS A 78 11.22 3.30 -10.17
C CYS A 78 9.96 4.16 -10.41
N GLY A 79 9.56 4.98 -9.43
CA GLY A 79 8.42 5.88 -9.51
C GLY A 79 8.75 7.25 -10.10
N THR A 80 10.01 7.52 -10.46
CA THR A 80 10.47 8.86 -10.85
C THR A 80 9.84 9.41 -12.13
N CYS A 81 9.32 8.52 -12.99
CA CYS A 81 8.51 8.85 -14.16
C CYS A 81 7.18 9.56 -13.83
N ALA A 82 6.70 9.44 -12.59
CA ALA A 82 5.51 10.13 -12.12
C ALA A 82 5.90 11.40 -11.36
N ASP A 83 5.37 12.55 -11.78
CA ASP A 83 5.70 13.86 -11.18
C ASP A 83 5.35 13.93 -9.68
N SER A 84 4.40 13.12 -9.23
CA SER A 84 3.96 13.00 -7.81
C SER A 84 4.92 12.18 -6.93
N MET A 85 5.91 11.49 -7.53
CA MET A 85 6.90 10.65 -6.83
C MET A 85 8.31 10.85 -7.40
N SER A 86 8.55 11.97 -8.10
CA SER A 86 9.76 12.22 -8.89
C SER A 86 11.05 12.41 -8.09
N CYS A 87 10.96 12.55 -6.76
CA CYS A 87 12.09 12.73 -5.86
C CYS A 87 11.78 12.12 -4.48
N PRO A 88 12.79 11.93 -3.59
CA PRO A 88 12.59 11.31 -2.28
C PRO A 88 11.47 11.95 -1.46
N ASP A 89 11.47 13.28 -1.34
CA ASP A 89 10.50 14.01 -0.51
C ASP A 89 9.06 13.78 -0.99
N LYS A 90 8.84 13.83 -2.31
CA LYS A 90 7.53 13.55 -2.91
C LYS A 90 7.12 12.10 -2.71
N TYR A 91 8.01 11.15 -2.94
CA TYR A 91 7.75 9.73 -2.75
C TYR A 91 7.36 9.40 -1.30
N PHE A 92 8.11 9.90 -0.32
CA PHE A 92 7.81 9.65 1.10
C PHE A 92 6.57 10.39 1.58
N SER A 93 6.36 11.63 1.13
CA SER A 93 5.11 12.38 1.41
C SER A 93 3.90 11.60 0.87
N ARG A 94 4.01 11.07 -0.35
CA ARG A 94 2.95 10.26 -0.95
C ARG A 94 2.71 8.96 -0.18
N ALA A 95 3.75 8.28 0.28
CA ALA A 95 3.60 7.09 1.12
C ALA A 95 2.84 7.37 2.44
N LEU A 96 3.09 8.54 3.05
CA LEU A 96 2.39 8.98 4.25
C LEU A 96 0.92 9.35 3.98
N GLU A 97 0.63 10.03 2.87
CA GLU A 97 -0.74 10.29 2.44
C GLU A 97 -1.52 9.00 2.20
N LEU A 98 -0.90 8.02 1.54
CA LEU A 98 -1.50 6.71 1.27
C LEU A 98 -1.75 5.93 2.56
N ARG A 99 -0.87 6.04 3.57
CA ARG A 99 -1.08 5.45 4.91
C ARG A 99 -2.33 6.02 5.60
N THR A 100 -2.59 7.31 5.43
CA THR A 100 -3.78 7.96 5.97
C THR A 100 -5.03 7.58 5.18
N LYS A 101 -4.94 7.56 3.83
CA LYS A 101 -6.04 7.22 2.92
C LYS A 101 -6.51 5.77 3.07
N PHE A 102 -5.57 4.83 3.13
CA PHE A 102 -5.85 3.39 3.20
C PHE A 102 -5.66 2.86 4.62
N SER A 103 -6.48 3.35 5.55
CA SER A 103 -6.40 2.99 6.96
C SER A 103 -6.90 1.57 7.21
N ILE A 104 -5.95 0.64 7.31
CA ILE A 104 -6.21 -0.76 7.69
C ILE A 104 -6.76 -0.82 9.12
N ASP A 105 -6.26 0.01 10.04
CA ASP A 105 -6.70 0.04 11.44
C ASP A 105 -8.22 0.20 11.55
N LYS A 106 -8.77 1.24 10.90
CA LYS A 106 -10.21 1.54 10.91
C LYS A 106 -11.03 0.40 10.29
N SER A 107 -10.51 -0.18 9.22
CA SER A 107 -11.22 -1.20 8.45
C SER A 107 -11.33 -2.52 9.21
N LEU A 108 -10.21 -2.97 9.79
CA LEU A 108 -10.18 -4.16 10.64
C LEU A 108 -11.02 -3.96 11.91
N ALA A 109 -10.87 -2.82 12.59
CA ALA A 109 -11.63 -2.52 13.80
C ALA A 109 -13.15 -2.50 13.56
N ALA A 110 -13.61 -1.90 12.45
CA ALA A 110 -15.02 -1.88 12.07
C ALA A 110 -15.59 -3.29 11.83
N ALA A 111 -14.74 -4.25 11.43
CA ALA A 111 -15.11 -5.66 11.25
C ALA A 111 -14.93 -6.51 12.52
N GLY A 112 -14.58 -5.90 13.66
CA GLY A 112 -14.31 -6.60 14.92
C GLY A 112 -12.97 -7.34 14.96
N ILE A 113 -12.09 -7.09 13.98
CA ILE A 113 -10.75 -7.68 13.91
C ILE A 113 -9.82 -6.79 14.73
N LYS A 114 -9.39 -7.29 15.88
CA LYS A 114 -8.53 -6.58 16.83
C LYS A 114 -7.38 -7.48 17.27
N PRO A 115 -6.25 -6.91 17.70
CA PRO A 115 -5.17 -7.73 18.23
C PRO A 115 -5.62 -8.51 19.47
N SER A 116 -5.31 -9.81 19.52
CA SER A 116 -5.73 -10.72 20.59
C SER A 116 -4.76 -11.89 20.76
N CYS A 117 -4.66 -12.42 21.97
CA CYS A 117 -4.00 -13.69 22.25
C CYS A 117 -4.95 -14.89 22.18
N ASP A 118 -6.25 -14.65 22.37
CA ASP A 118 -7.26 -15.71 22.53
C ASP A 118 -8.09 -15.94 21.25
N TYR A 119 -8.02 -15.01 20.31
CA TYR A 119 -8.84 -15.03 19.09
C TYR A 119 -7.97 -15.03 17.85
N SER A 120 -8.45 -15.77 16.85
CA SER A 120 -7.90 -15.82 15.51
C SER A 120 -8.98 -15.52 14.49
N TYR A 121 -8.57 -15.33 13.23
CA TYR A 121 -9.45 -14.93 12.15
C TYR A 121 -9.23 -15.81 10.92
N THR A 122 -10.30 -16.06 10.18
CA THR A 122 -10.19 -16.71 8.87
C THR A 122 -9.63 -15.74 7.82
N TYR A 123 -9.02 -16.30 6.78
CA TYR A 123 -8.54 -15.52 5.63
C TYR A 123 -9.66 -14.68 5.01
N GLU A 124 -10.84 -15.27 4.86
CA GLU A 124 -12.03 -14.66 4.26
C GLU A 124 -12.57 -13.50 5.10
N HIS A 125 -12.54 -13.62 6.44
CA HIS A 125 -12.98 -12.53 7.33
C HIS A 125 -12.08 -11.31 7.20
N ILE A 126 -10.75 -11.50 7.19
CA ILE A 126 -9.78 -10.42 6.98
C ILE A 126 -9.93 -9.81 5.57
N GLN A 127 -10.05 -10.62 4.53
CA GLN A 127 -10.24 -10.11 3.16
C GLN A 127 -11.53 -9.31 3.02
N SER A 128 -12.63 -9.78 3.61
CA SER A 128 -13.91 -9.08 3.57
C SER A 128 -13.81 -7.70 4.23
N ALA A 129 -13.14 -7.61 5.38
CA ALA A 129 -12.88 -6.34 6.07
C ALA A 129 -12.05 -5.34 5.23
N LEU A 130 -11.29 -5.84 4.24
CA LEU A 130 -10.44 -5.05 3.35
C LEU A 130 -11.02 -4.91 1.93
N GLY A 131 -12.27 -5.34 1.70
CA GLY A 131 -12.85 -5.43 0.36
C GLY A 131 -12.89 -4.11 -0.42
N TYR A 132 -12.93 -2.95 0.27
CA TYR A 132 -12.88 -1.63 -0.36
C TYR A 132 -11.53 -1.33 -1.05
N LEU A 133 -10.48 -2.08 -0.72
CA LEU A 133 -9.15 -1.99 -1.34
C LEU A 133 -9.03 -2.89 -2.58
N GLY A 134 -10.10 -3.60 -2.95
CA GLY A 134 -10.15 -4.53 -4.08
C GLY A 134 -9.90 -5.98 -3.70
N THR A 135 -10.06 -6.88 -4.67
CA THR A 135 -10.02 -8.34 -4.46
C THR A 135 -8.62 -8.94 -4.39
N HIS A 136 -7.59 -8.16 -4.73
CA HIS A 136 -6.20 -8.61 -4.85
C HIS A 136 -5.32 -8.14 -3.67
N VAL A 137 -5.92 -7.70 -2.56
CA VAL A 137 -5.17 -7.43 -1.34
C VAL A 137 -4.45 -8.69 -0.92
N ASN A 138 -3.14 -8.56 -0.71
CA ASN A 138 -2.27 -9.68 -0.43
C ASN A 138 -1.87 -9.68 1.05
N LEU A 139 -2.39 -10.66 1.77
CA LEU A 139 -2.10 -10.90 3.18
C LEU A 139 -0.79 -11.68 3.29
N GLN A 140 0.15 -11.16 4.07
CA GLN A 140 1.46 -11.77 4.31
C GLN A 140 1.58 -12.16 5.80
N CYS A 141 1.90 -13.41 6.03
CA CYS A 141 1.99 -14.03 7.35
C CYS A 141 3.43 -14.46 7.67
N TYR A 142 3.79 -14.36 8.94
CA TYR A 142 4.93 -15.03 9.55
C TYR A 142 4.45 -16.35 10.18
N ILE A 143 5.22 -17.42 10.03
CA ILE A 143 4.88 -18.73 10.62
C ILE A 143 5.71 -18.95 11.88
N HIS A 144 5.03 -19.07 13.02
CA HIS A 144 5.67 -19.36 14.31
C HIS A 144 4.93 -20.53 14.98
N LYS A 145 5.64 -21.57 15.40
CA LYS A 145 5.05 -22.77 16.06
C LYS A 145 3.80 -23.33 15.33
N LYS A 146 3.83 -23.35 13.99
CA LYS A 146 2.72 -23.77 13.09
C LYS A 146 1.50 -22.82 13.04
N GLN A 147 1.51 -21.68 13.71
CA GLN A 147 0.49 -20.65 13.60
C GLN A 147 0.83 -19.66 12.48
N GLN A 148 -0.21 -19.20 11.76
CA GLN A 148 -0.08 -18.10 10.82
C GLN A 148 -0.30 -16.78 11.54
N ILE A 149 0.69 -15.89 11.54
CA ILE A 149 0.60 -14.60 12.22
C ILE A 149 0.60 -13.51 11.15
N LEU A 150 -0.48 -12.73 11.07
CA LEU A 150 -0.60 -11.63 10.13
C LEU A 150 0.50 -10.60 10.40
N MET A 151 1.32 -10.32 9.39
CA MET A 151 2.51 -9.47 9.54
C MET A 151 2.48 -8.27 8.61
N GLN A 152 2.05 -8.45 7.36
CA GLN A 152 2.04 -7.36 6.37
C GLN A 152 0.82 -7.50 5.47
N ILE A 153 0.27 -6.37 5.03
CA ILE A 153 -0.79 -6.30 4.03
C ILE A 153 -0.24 -5.48 2.86
N LYS A 154 -0.31 -6.05 1.67
CA LYS A 154 0.13 -5.44 0.41
C LYS A 154 -1.10 -5.04 -0.39
N ILE A 155 -1.23 -3.75 -0.69
CA ILE A 155 -2.35 -3.18 -1.43
C ILE A 155 -1.85 -2.85 -2.84
N PRO A 156 -2.35 -3.53 -3.89
CA PRO A 156 -2.06 -3.17 -5.27
C PRO A 156 -2.76 -1.86 -5.65
N LEU A 157 -1.97 -0.87 -6.08
CA LEU A 157 -2.41 0.43 -6.53
C LEU A 157 -2.16 0.61 -8.02
N SER A 158 -3.09 1.26 -8.70
CA SER A 158 -2.92 1.64 -10.10
C SER A 158 -2.02 2.88 -10.21
N LYS A 159 -1.73 3.32 -11.43
CA LYS A 159 -0.88 4.50 -11.70
C LYS A 159 -1.43 5.77 -11.05
N ASP A 160 -2.76 5.93 -10.99
CA ASP A 160 -3.41 7.08 -10.35
C ASP A 160 -3.52 6.94 -8.81
N LEU A 161 -3.00 5.84 -8.25
CA LEU A 161 -2.99 5.52 -6.83
C LEU A 161 -4.39 5.23 -6.23
N SER A 162 -5.31 4.78 -7.08
CA SER A 162 -6.51 4.03 -6.67
C SER A 162 -6.16 2.58 -6.34
N ALA A 163 -6.89 1.98 -5.42
CA ALA A 163 -6.70 0.58 -5.01
C ALA A 163 -7.40 -0.38 -5.99
N GLY A 164 -7.01 -1.66 -5.96
CA GLY A 164 -7.63 -2.71 -6.78
C GLY A 164 -6.92 -2.97 -8.11
N CYS A 165 -5.66 -2.56 -8.25
CA CYS A 165 -4.88 -2.88 -9.44
C CYS A 165 -4.67 -4.39 -9.58
N HIS A 166 -4.83 -4.92 -10.79
CA HIS A 166 -4.65 -6.35 -11.04
C HIS A 166 -3.18 -6.66 -11.35
N THR A 167 -2.49 -7.21 -10.36
CA THR A 167 -1.15 -7.80 -10.54
C THR A 167 -1.28 -9.27 -10.84
N ASP A 168 -0.61 -9.73 -11.89
CA ASP A 168 -0.25 -11.15 -12.01
C ASP A 168 0.67 -11.48 -10.82
N GLU A 169 0.48 -12.63 -10.17
CA GLU A 169 1.21 -12.97 -8.93
C GLU A 169 2.73 -12.83 -9.14
N GLU A 170 3.34 -11.81 -8.51
CA GLU A 170 4.78 -11.68 -8.52
C GLU A 170 5.39 -12.77 -7.63
N ASN A 171 6.21 -13.65 -8.25
CA ASN A 171 7.09 -14.57 -7.54
C ASN A 171 8.16 -13.77 -6.78
N VAL A 172 7.84 -13.32 -5.57
CA VAL A 172 8.81 -12.63 -4.72
C VAL A 172 9.71 -13.65 -4.02
N SER A 173 11.02 -13.46 -4.19
CA SER A 173 12.11 -14.23 -3.56
C SER A 173 11.99 -14.33 -2.03
N LYS A 174 12.68 -15.32 -1.44
CA LYS A 174 12.68 -15.70 -0.01
C LYS A 174 12.58 -14.51 0.95
N SER A 175 11.36 -14.20 1.36
CA SER A 175 11.06 -13.27 2.46
C SER A 175 10.70 -14.04 3.72
N TYR A 176 10.89 -13.43 4.89
CA TYR A 176 10.55 -14.02 6.19
C TYR A 176 9.02 -14.18 6.36
N ASN A 177 8.24 -13.35 5.67
CA ASN A 177 6.82 -13.55 5.46
C ASN A 177 6.53 -14.27 4.15
N LYS A 178 5.41 -14.99 4.16
CA LYS A 178 4.84 -15.69 3.01
C LYS A 178 3.38 -15.31 2.87
N PRO A 179 2.75 -15.51 1.70
CA PRO A 179 1.30 -15.35 1.58
C PRO A 179 0.57 -16.16 2.67
N CYS A 180 -0.38 -15.53 3.35
CA CYS A 180 -1.27 -16.23 4.27
C CYS A 180 -2.10 -17.25 3.47
N THR A 181 -2.39 -18.40 4.08
CA THR A 181 -3.16 -19.46 3.46
C THR A 181 -4.58 -19.49 3.99
N LYS A 182 -5.52 -19.94 3.16
CA LYS A 182 -6.92 -20.17 3.55
C LYS A 182 -7.15 -21.42 4.42
N LYS A 183 -6.09 -22.21 4.68
CA LYS A 183 -6.20 -23.54 5.30
C LYS A 183 -6.16 -23.53 6.82
N SER A 184 -5.75 -22.42 7.43
CA SER A 184 -5.70 -22.30 8.88
C SER A 184 -5.92 -20.86 9.32
N GLU A 185 -6.30 -20.75 10.59
CA GLU A 185 -6.54 -19.50 11.28
C GLU A 185 -5.32 -18.57 11.27
N ILE A 186 -5.60 -17.27 11.19
CA ILE A 186 -4.63 -16.18 11.17
C ILE A 186 -4.73 -15.39 12.48
N TYR A 187 -3.61 -15.27 13.17
CA TYR A 187 -3.49 -14.55 14.42
C TYR A 187 -3.00 -13.12 14.17
N LEU A 188 -3.57 -12.16 14.90
CA LEU A 188 -3.07 -10.79 14.99
C LEU A 188 -2.74 -10.52 16.46
N TYR A 189 -1.46 -10.57 16.82
CA TYR A 189 -1.07 -10.43 18.22
C TYR A 189 -0.94 -8.96 18.67
N PRO A 190 -1.27 -8.65 19.94
CA PRO A 190 -1.17 -7.29 20.47
C PRO A 190 0.29 -6.84 20.63
N PHE A 191 0.47 -5.53 20.79
CA PHE A 191 1.76 -4.99 21.23
C PHE A 191 1.95 -5.27 22.72
N THR A 192 3.17 -5.67 23.09
CA THR A 192 3.51 -5.99 24.48
C THR A 192 4.93 -5.53 24.80
N THR A 193 5.26 -5.55 26.09
CA THR A 193 6.63 -5.36 26.57
C THR A 193 7.56 -6.53 26.24
N HIS A 194 7.02 -7.66 25.77
CA HIS A 194 7.74 -8.87 25.37
C HIS A 194 7.47 -9.18 23.88
N PRO A 195 7.96 -8.35 22.94
CA PRO A 195 7.51 -8.38 21.55
C PRO A 195 7.93 -9.65 20.77
N HIS A 196 8.82 -10.48 21.32
CA HIS A 196 9.15 -11.79 20.75
C HIS A 196 8.16 -12.89 21.14
N ASN A 197 7.39 -12.68 22.21
CA ASN A 197 6.41 -13.63 22.72
C ASN A 197 5.21 -12.87 23.29
N PRO A 198 4.36 -12.30 22.43
CA PRO A 198 3.30 -11.39 22.86
C PRO A 198 2.18 -12.07 23.65
N CYS A 199 2.13 -13.41 23.69
CA CYS A 199 1.04 -14.16 24.32
C CYS A 199 1.56 -15.28 25.23
N SER A 200 2.70 -15.07 25.89
CA SER A 200 3.26 -15.99 26.90
C SER A 200 3.13 -15.49 28.31
#